data_AF-A0A6B1BU63-F1
#
_entry.id   AF-A0A6B1BU63-F1
#
_cell.length_a   1.000
_cell.length_b   1.000
_cell.length_c   1.000
_cell.angle_alpha   90.00
_cell.angle_beta   90.00
_cell.angle_gamma   90.00
#
_symmetry.space_group_name_H-M   'P 1'
#
loop_
_entity.id
_entity.type
_entity.pdbx_description
1 polymer ?
#
loop_
_entity_poly.entity_id
_entity_poly.type
_entity_poly.pdbx_seq_one_letter_code
_entity_poly.pdbx_strand_id
1 'polypeptide(L)'
;METVALLDMVLYQFRSLFGSQNFSLFCAYIYGVILCAGRHSVTEIYRASGCEVSYWSLIKFLSRGQWDWQKVCSRLIRIVLAYVPNRLYLYDHTYAVKTGKQQFGLQFFRNYRYVKGNTNQSKFHWGHQFAGLGILGLTKTDSFLFPVWVRPPAWKSR
;
A
#
# COMPACT_ATOMS: atom_id res chain seq x y z
N MET A 1 21.48 10.42 7.69
CA MET A 1 21.31 10.27 9.16
C MET A 1 19.99 10.87 9.62
N GLU A 2 19.69 12.11 9.23
CA GLU A 2 18.46 12.82 9.62
C GLU A 2 17.15 12.15 9.15
N THR A 3 17.10 11.64 7.91
CA THR A 3 15.91 10.96 7.36
C THR A 3 15.57 9.65 8.07
N VAL A 4 16.59 8.90 8.52
CA VAL A 4 16.42 7.63 9.24
C VAL A 4 15.84 7.90 10.62
N ALA A 5 16.39 8.88 11.34
CA ALA A 5 15.87 9.29 12.64
C ALA A 5 14.42 9.79 12.56
N LEU A 6 14.08 10.57 11.51
CA LEU A 6 12.70 11.01 11.28
C LEU A 6 11.76 9.82 11.02
N LEU A 7 12.20 8.87 10.18
CA LEU A 7 11.41 7.69 9.86
C LEU A 7 11.18 6.81 11.10
N ASP A 8 12.19 6.64 11.96
CA ASP A 8 12.05 5.93 13.23
C ASP A 8 11.01 6.58 14.14
N MET A 9 11.01 7.91 14.27
CA MET A 9 10.01 8.64 15.06
C MET A 9 8.59 8.43 14.52
N VAL A 10 8.42 8.45 13.20
CA VAL A 10 7.12 8.19 12.55
C VAL A 10 6.69 6.75 12.75
N LEU A 11 7.58 5.78 12.53
CA LEU A 11 7.30 4.35 12.69
C LEU A 11 6.96 3.99 14.14
N TYR A 12 7.64 4.60 15.11
CA TYR A 12 7.38 4.38 16.54
C TYR A 12 5.94 4.74 16.94
N GLN A 13 5.29 5.68 16.24
CA GLN A 13 3.88 5.96 16.48
C GLN A 13 2.95 4.77 16.20
N PHE A 14 3.40 3.76 15.44
CA PHE A 14 2.63 2.55 15.19
C PHE A 14 2.88 1.45 16.22
N ARG A 15 3.84 1.63 17.15
CA ARG A 15 4.29 0.59 18.10
C ARG A 15 3.14 -0.08 18.86
N SER A 16 2.15 0.70 19.28
CA SER A 16 1.01 0.22 20.07
C SER A 16 0.03 -0.65 19.26
N LEU A 17 0.15 -0.70 17.93
CA LEU A 17 -0.73 -1.47 17.05
C LEU A 17 -0.23 -2.90 16.82
N PHE A 18 0.99 -3.21 17.27
CA PHE A 18 1.65 -4.48 16.99
C PHE A 18 2.25 -5.08 18.26
N GLY A 19 2.32 -6.42 18.31
CA GLY A 19 3.23 -7.11 19.23
C GLY A 19 4.69 -6.84 18.86
N SER A 20 5.62 -7.09 19.78
CA SER A 20 7.04 -6.75 19.60
C SER A 20 7.64 -7.28 18.30
N GLN A 21 7.42 -8.58 17.99
CA GLN A 21 7.94 -9.18 16.75
C GLN A 21 7.29 -8.61 15.48
N ASN A 22 5.97 -8.45 15.48
CA ASN A 22 5.26 -7.90 14.33
C ASN A 22 5.62 -6.43 14.08
N PHE A 23 5.93 -5.68 15.13
CA PHE A 23 6.38 -4.30 15.00
C PHE A 23 7.74 -4.23 14.28
N SER A 24 8.71 -5.05 14.69
CA SER A 24 10.01 -5.10 14.02
C SER A 24 9.89 -5.50 12.54
N LEU A 25 9.02 -6.47 12.23
CA LEU A 25 8.74 -6.88 10.86
C LEU A 25 8.03 -5.79 10.05
N PHE A 26 7.11 -5.04 10.67
CA PHE A 26 6.48 -3.87 10.06
C PHE A 26 7.51 -2.78 9.73
N CYS A 27 8.37 -2.41 10.68
CA CYS A 27 9.43 -1.43 10.45
C CYS A 27 10.36 -1.87 9.33
N ALA A 28 10.83 -3.12 9.37
CA ALA A 28 11.67 -3.68 8.32
C ALA A 28 10.99 -3.62 6.94
N TYR A 29 9.71 -3.98 6.86
CA TYR A 29 8.96 -3.88 5.61
C TYR A 29 8.93 -2.44 5.06
N ILE A 30 8.62 -1.45 5.90
CA ILE A 30 8.55 -0.04 5.48
C ILE A 30 9.92 0.49 5.06
N TYR A 31 10.97 0.19 5.84
CA TYR A 31 12.35 0.51 5.45
C TYR A 31 12.71 -0.10 4.10
N GLY A 32 12.41 -1.39 3.92
CA GLY A 32 12.66 -2.09 2.66
C GLY A 32 11.92 -1.46 1.48
N VAL A 33 10.67 -1.05 1.65
CA VAL A 33 9.89 -0.40 0.60
C VAL A 33 10.49 0.96 0.22
N ILE A 34 10.91 1.76 1.20
CA ILE A 34 11.47 3.11 0.97
C ILE A 34 12.87 3.04 0.35
N LEU A 35 13.71 2.10 0.82
CA LEU A 35 15.11 1.98 0.41
C LEU A 35 15.31 1.13 -0.84
N CYS A 36 14.32 0.35 -1.27
CA CYS A 36 14.42 -0.45 -2.48
C CYS A 36 14.40 0.45 -3.72
N ALA A 37 15.51 0.49 -4.46
CA ALA A 37 15.61 1.18 -5.75
C ALA A 37 15.19 0.32 -6.96
N GLY A 38 14.94 -0.98 -6.73
CA GLY A 38 14.75 -2.00 -7.77
C GLY A 38 13.29 -2.30 -8.11
N ARG A 39 12.99 -3.57 -8.46
CA ARG A 39 11.66 -3.98 -8.93
C ARG A 39 10.61 -4.11 -7.81
N HIS A 40 10.89 -3.63 -6.60
CA HIS A 40 10.03 -3.74 -5.40
C HIS A 40 9.42 -5.14 -5.22
N SER A 41 10.13 -6.19 -5.63
CA SER A 41 9.74 -7.55 -5.29
C SER A 41 9.90 -7.76 -3.78
N VAL A 42 9.14 -8.69 -3.20
CA VAL A 42 9.24 -8.94 -1.75
C VAL A 42 10.66 -9.33 -1.34
N THR A 43 11.39 -10.04 -2.20
CA THR A 43 12.80 -10.39 -2.01
C THR A 43 13.71 -9.16 -2.02
N GLU A 44 13.53 -8.22 -2.95
CA GLU A 44 14.34 -7.00 -2.98
C GLU A 44 14.00 -6.06 -1.82
N ILE A 45 12.72 -5.94 -1.45
CA ILE A 45 12.28 -5.19 -0.27
C ILE A 45 12.96 -5.76 0.98
N TYR A 46 12.94 -7.09 1.15
CA TYR A 46 13.63 -7.75 2.25
C TYR A 46 15.13 -7.43 2.27
N ARG A 47 15.82 -7.56 1.13
CA ARG A 47 17.25 -7.25 1.03
C ARG A 47 17.54 -5.78 1.36
N ALA A 48 16.73 -4.86 0.86
CA ALA A 48 16.87 -3.43 1.09
C ALA A 48 16.58 -3.02 2.55
N SER A 49 15.75 -3.78 3.25
CA SER A 49 15.39 -3.47 4.65
C SER A 49 16.51 -3.66 5.66
N GLY A 50 17.57 -4.40 5.31
CA GLY A 50 18.61 -4.80 6.28
C GLY A 50 18.09 -5.69 7.41
N CYS A 51 16.94 -6.34 7.24
CA CYS A 51 16.31 -7.11 8.29
C CYS A 51 17.12 -8.38 8.62
N GLU A 52 17.44 -8.57 9.90
CA GLU A 52 18.20 -9.73 10.39
C GLU A 52 17.34 -10.98 10.61
N VAL A 53 16.02 -10.82 10.68
CA VAL A 53 15.11 -11.96 10.81
C VAL A 53 14.97 -12.69 9.47
N SER A 54 14.63 -13.98 9.50
CA SER A 54 14.50 -14.75 8.26
C SER A 54 13.52 -14.14 7.25
N TYR A 55 13.85 -14.22 5.97
CA TYR A 55 12.96 -13.87 4.86
C TYR A 55 11.55 -14.45 5.02
N TRP A 56 11.46 -15.71 5.45
CA TRP A 56 10.19 -16.39 5.67
C TRP A 56 9.34 -15.79 6.78
N SER A 57 9.96 -15.17 7.79
CA SER A 57 9.25 -14.42 8.82
C SER A 57 8.54 -13.20 8.23
N LEU A 58 9.20 -12.46 7.34
CA LEU A 58 8.59 -11.34 6.63
C LEU A 58 7.43 -11.81 5.72
N ILE A 59 7.62 -12.91 4.99
CA ILE A 59 6.56 -13.50 4.17
C ILE A 59 5.35 -13.92 5.02
N LYS A 60 5.58 -14.57 6.16
CA LYS A 60 4.51 -14.95 7.09
C LYS A 60 3.81 -13.72 7.66
N PHE A 61 4.55 -12.67 8.01
CA PHE A 61 3.96 -11.40 8.46
C PHE A 61 3.04 -10.78 7.40
N LEU A 62 3.49 -10.68 6.15
CA LEU A 62 2.69 -10.08 5.07
C LEU A 62 1.46 -10.92 4.68
N SER A 63 1.58 -12.26 4.72
CA SER A 63 0.52 -13.16 4.27
C SER A 63 -0.46 -13.59 5.36
N ARG A 64 0.01 -13.73 6.61
CA ARG A 64 -0.75 -14.28 7.74
C ARG A 64 -0.84 -13.35 8.94
N GLY A 65 -0.13 -12.22 8.92
CA GLY A 65 -0.18 -11.26 10.01
C GLY A 65 -1.60 -10.77 10.23
N GLN A 66 -2.10 -10.94 11.45
CA GLN A 66 -3.39 -10.36 11.85
C GLN A 66 -3.19 -8.89 12.22
N TRP A 67 -3.03 -8.14 11.15
CA TRP A 67 -3.01 -6.70 11.03
C TRP A 67 -4.35 -6.00 11.16
N ASP A 68 -4.63 -5.16 12.16
CA ASP A 68 -5.79 -4.27 12.04
C ASP A 68 -5.45 -3.12 11.07
N TRP A 69 -5.66 -3.37 9.77
CA TRP A 69 -5.30 -2.42 8.72
C TRP A 69 -6.05 -1.10 8.87
N GLN A 70 -7.30 -1.14 9.38
CA GLN A 70 -8.08 0.06 9.66
C GLN A 70 -7.39 0.94 10.71
N LYS A 71 -6.88 0.33 11.79
CA LYS A 71 -6.13 1.07 12.82
C LYS A 71 -4.82 1.65 12.29
N VAL A 72 -4.12 0.92 11.43
CA VAL A 72 -2.88 1.41 10.80
C VAL A 72 -3.20 2.60 9.91
N CYS A 73 -4.15 2.47 8.98
CA CYS A 73 -4.58 3.57 8.11
C CYS A 73 -5.05 4.77 8.93
N SER A 74 -5.85 4.55 9.97
CA SER A 74 -6.30 5.62 10.88
C SER A 74 -5.13 6.34 11.56
N ARG A 75 -4.11 5.60 12.02
CA ARG A 75 -2.89 6.19 12.59
C ARG A 75 -2.13 7.01 11.55
N LEU A 76 -1.93 6.47 10.35
CA LEU A 76 -1.26 7.19 9.26
C LEU A 76 -2.00 8.47 8.89
N ILE A 77 -3.33 8.41 8.75
CA ILE A 77 -4.18 9.58 8.50
C ILE A 77 -3.93 10.63 9.58
N ARG A 78 -4.00 10.27 10.87
CA ARG A 78 -3.76 11.23 11.98
C ARG A 78 -2.39 11.90 11.88
N ILE A 79 -1.35 11.14 11.55
CA ILE A 79 0.01 11.68 11.35
C ILE A 79 -0.02 12.69 10.20
N VAL A 80 -0.50 12.30 9.02
CA VAL A 80 -0.58 13.19 7.85
C VAL A 80 -1.40 14.45 8.17
N LEU A 81 -2.56 14.30 8.81
CA LEU A 81 -3.43 15.42 9.17
C LEU A 81 -2.77 16.44 10.11
N ALA A 82 -1.80 16.03 10.92
CA ALA A 82 -1.05 16.94 11.79
C ALA A 82 -0.09 17.85 11.00
N TYR A 83 0.40 17.40 9.84
CA TYR A 83 1.31 18.18 8.99
C TYR A 83 0.58 18.99 7.90
N VAL A 84 -0.73 18.78 7.74
CA VAL A 84 -1.49 19.30 6.62
C VAL A 84 -2.79 19.96 7.10
N PRO A 85 -2.70 21.21 7.59
CA PRO A 85 -3.86 21.93 8.12
C PRO A 85 -4.86 22.32 7.02
N ASN A 86 -4.37 22.76 5.86
CA ASN A 86 -5.18 23.06 4.69
C ASN A 86 -5.23 21.84 3.77
N ARG A 87 -6.40 21.20 3.68
CA ARG A 87 -6.52 19.88 3.04
C ARG A 87 -7.82 19.65 2.30
N LEU A 88 -7.74 18.79 1.29
CA LEU A 88 -8.87 18.19 0.60
C LEU A 88 -8.75 16.67 0.64
N TYR A 89 -9.88 15.99 0.75
CA TYR A 89 -9.95 14.54 0.63
C TYR A 89 -10.27 14.19 -0.82
N LEU A 90 -9.40 13.42 -1.45
CA LEU A 90 -9.59 12.93 -2.81
C LEU A 90 -9.94 11.45 -2.75
N TYR A 91 -11.07 11.09 -3.34
CA TYR A 91 -11.51 9.71 -3.46
C TYR A 91 -11.60 9.36 -4.94
N ASP A 92 -10.93 8.29 -5.34
CA ASP A 92 -10.93 7.84 -6.72
C ASP A 92 -10.96 6.31 -6.80
N HIS A 93 -11.47 5.80 -7.92
CA HIS A 93 -11.46 4.38 -8.25
C HIS A 93 -10.36 4.08 -9.25
N THR A 94 -9.37 3.30 -8.82
CA THR A 94 -8.25 2.87 -9.67
C THR A 94 -8.45 1.43 -10.13
N TYR A 95 -8.04 1.15 -11.37
CA TYR A 95 -8.06 -0.18 -11.98
C TYR A 95 -6.64 -0.63 -12.31
N ALA A 96 -6.25 -1.80 -11.83
CA ALA A 96 -5.01 -2.46 -12.22
C ALA A 96 -5.31 -3.74 -12.99
N VAL A 97 -4.97 -3.76 -14.28
CA VAL A 97 -5.11 -4.97 -15.12
C VAL A 97 -4.05 -5.99 -14.69
N LYS A 98 -4.46 -7.25 -14.54
CA LYS A 98 -3.58 -8.37 -14.20
C LYS A 98 -3.82 -9.55 -15.14
N THR A 99 -2.74 -10.20 -15.54
CA THR A 99 -2.78 -11.36 -16.46
C THR A 99 -2.97 -12.69 -15.73
N GLY A 100 -2.74 -12.75 -14.42
CA GLY A 100 -2.83 -13.98 -13.62
C GLY A 100 -4.20 -14.21 -12.99
N LYS A 101 -4.78 -15.41 -13.16
CA LYS A 101 -6.12 -15.79 -12.67
C LYS A 101 -6.20 -16.12 -11.17
N GLN A 102 -5.07 -16.32 -10.49
CA GLN A 102 -5.00 -16.80 -9.10
C GLN A 102 -4.52 -15.71 -8.12
N GLN A 103 -4.99 -14.48 -8.29
CA GLN A 103 -4.66 -13.39 -7.38
C GLN A 103 -5.86 -13.08 -6.48
N PHE A 104 -5.61 -12.90 -5.18
CA PHE A 104 -6.65 -12.54 -4.23
C PHE A 104 -7.32 -11.22 -4.62
N GLY A 105 -8.65 -11.14 -4.59
CA GLY A 105 -9.41 -9.92 -4.93
C GLY A 105 -9.51 -9.61 -6.42
N LEU A 106 -9.13 -10.55 -7.30
CA LEU A 106 -9.24 -10.39 -8.74
C LEU A 106 -10.71 -10.33 -9.18
N GLN A 107 -11.02 -9.36 -10.02
CA GLN A 107 -12.34 -9.10 -10.60
C GLN A 107 -12.24 -9.21 -12.12
N PHE A 108 -13.39 -9.43 -12.76
CA PHE A 108 -13.51 -9.50 -14.22
C PHE A 108 -14.30 -8.28 -14.70
N PHE A 109 -13.70 -7.44 -15.53
CA PHE A 109 -14.31 -6.20 -16.00
C PHE A 109 -14.10 -5.99 -17.49
N ARG A 110 -14.95 -5.14 -18.07
CA ARG A 110 -14.96 -4.83 -19.50
C ARG A 110 -13.69 -4.07 -19.86
N ASN A 111 -13.03 -4.50 -20.93
CA ASN A 111 -11.89 -3.80 -21.49
C ASN A 111 -12.40 -2.62 -22.33
N TYR A 112 -12.38 -1.41 -21.76
CA TYR A 112 -12.82 -0.18 -22.45
C TYR A 112 -11.95 0.21 -23.65
N ARG A 113 -10.75 -0.39 -23.79
CA ARG A 113 -9.87 -0.19 -24.95
C ARG A 113 -10.06 -1.23 -26.05
N TYR A 114 -11.05 -2.13 -25.93
CA TYR A 114 -11.29 -3.19 -26.89
C TYR A 114 -11.67 -2.65 -28.27
N VAL A 115 -10.96 -3.08 -29.30
CA VAL A 115 -11.29 -2.82 -30.71
C VAL A 115 -11.75 -4.11 -31.38
N LYS A 116 -12.95 -4.07 -31.98
CA LYS A 116 -13.51 -5.21 -32.73
C LYS A 116 -12.60 -5.53 -33.93
N GLY A 117 -12.17 -6.79 -34.05
CA GLY A 117 -11.26 -7.25 -35.10
C GLY A 117 -9.80 -7.40 -34.66
N ASN A 118 -9.40 -6.87 -33.49
CA ASN A 118 -8.08 -7.13 -32.93
C ASN A 118 -8.08 -8.46 -32.16
N THR A 119 -7.46 -9.49 -32.73
CA THR A 119 -7.39 -10.85 -32.15
C THR A 119 -6.53 -10.92 -30.89
N ASN A 120 -5.65 -9.95 -30.67
CA ASN A 120 -4.76 -9.88 -29.49
C ASN A 120 -5.42 -9.16 -28.30
N GLN A 121 -6.68 -8.76 -28.40
CA GLN A 121 -7.41 -8.09 -27.33
C GLN A 121 -8.70 -8.84 -26.96
N SER A 122 -8.80 -9.20 -25.69
CA SER A 122 -10.06 -9.68 -25.13
C SER A 122 -11.01 -8.52 -24.84
N LYS A 123 -12.32 -8.76 -25.01
CA LYS A 123 -13.40 -7.84 -24.60
C LYS A 123 -13.43 -7.58 -23.08
N PHE A 124 -12.79 -8.46 -22.32
CA PHE A 124 -12.75 -8.43 -20.88
C PHE A 124 -11.34 -8.76 -20.38
N HIS A 125 -10.97 -8.18 -19.25
CA HIS A 125 -9.73 -8.52 -18.58
C HIS A 125 -9.96 -8.81 -17.11
N TRP A 126 -9.01 -9.54 -16.54
CA TRP A 126 -8.90 -9.70 -15.12
C TRP A 126 -8.07 -8.57 -14.53
N GLY A 127 -8.33 -8.23 -13.29
CA GLY A 127 -7.56 -7.23 -12.58
C GLY A 127 -8.14 -6.91 -11.22
N HIS A 128 -7.66 -5.84 -10.62
CA HIS A 128 -8.15 -5.35 -9.35
C HIS A 128 -8.74 -3.96 -9.56
N GLN A 129 -9.96 -3.77 -9.07
CA GLN A 129 -10.45 -2.44 -8.80
C GLN A 129 -10.16 -2.13 -7.33
N PHE A 130 -9.81 -0.90 -7.03
CA PHE A 130 -9.68 -0.43 -5.65
C PHE A 130 -10.11 1.02 -5.56
N ALA A 131 -10.78 1.35 -4.46
CA ALA A 131 -11.00 2.71 -4.04
C ALA A 131 -9.74 3.20 -3.32
N GLY A 132 -9.18 4.31 -3.77
CA GLY A 132 -8.11 5.04 -3.09
C GLY A 132 -8.68 6.26 -2.39
N LEU A 133 -8.19 6.52 -1.19
CA LEU A 133 -8.38 7.80 -0.51
C LEU A 133 -7.01 8.44 -0.33
N GLY A 134 -6.90 9.66 -0.84
CA GLY A 134 -5.73 10.51 -0.68
C GLY A 134 -6.07 11.78 0.09
N ILE A 135 -5.07 12.32 0.78
CA ILE A 135 -5.13 13.62 1.44
C ILE A 135 -4.26 14.56 0.61
N LEU A 136 -4.92 15.50 -0.06
CA LEU A 136 -4.24 16.58 -0.79
C LEU A 136 -3.98 17.71 0.20
N GLY A 137 -2.71 17.99 0.45
CA GLY A 137 -2.30 19.18 1.16
C GLY A 137 -1.97 20.32 0.23
N LEU A 138 -2.34 21.52 0.65
CA LEU A 138 -2.14 22.75 -0.09
C LEU A 138 -1.23 23.67 0.71
N THR A 139 -0.09 24.04 0.13
CA THR A 139 0.74 25.15 0.61
C THR A 139 0.52 26.36 -0.28
N LYS A 140 1.17 27.49 0.03
CA LYS A 140 1.12 28.68 -0.82
C LYS A 140 1.80 28.48 -2.18
N THR A 141 2.72 27.52 -2.27
CA THR A 141 3.58 27.31 -3.44
C THR A 141 3.32 25.98 -4.14
N ASP A 142 2.84 24.98 -3.41
CA ASP A 142 2.80 23.60 -3.87
C ASP A 142 1.55 22.87 -3.39
N SER A 143 1.30 21.72 -4.02
CA SER A 143 0.34 20.74 -3.55
C SER A 143 0.98 19.37 -3.50
N PHE A 144 0.61 18.58 -2.50
CA PHE A 144 1.13 17.23 -2.31
C PHE A 144 -0.02 16.28 -1.99
N LEU A 145 -0.03 15.11 -2.63
CA LEU A 145 -1.05 14.09 -2.44
C LEU A 145 -0.45 12.90 -1.69
N PHE A 146 -0.97 12.64 -0.50
CA PHE A 146 -0.60 11.47 0.29
C PHE A 146 -1.67 10.39 0.16
N PRO A 147 -1.39 9.24 -0.48
CA PRO A 147 -2.30 8.11 -0.47
C PRO A 147 -2.30 7.48 0.93
N VAL A 148 -3.44 7.48 1.60
CA VAL A 148 -3.53 7.06 3.02
C VAL A 148 -4.32 5.79 3.21
N TRP A 149 -5.12 5.41 2.20
CA TRP A 149 -5.98 4.26 2.28
C TRP A 149 -6.31 3.73 0.89
N VAL A 150 -6.35 2.41 0.79
CA VAL A 150 -6.77 1.68 -0.40
C VAL A 150 -7.66 0.53 0.05
N ARG A 151 -8.81 0.36 -0.61
CA ARG A 151 -9.68 -0.78 -0.37
C ARG A 151 -10.23 -1.34 -1.67
N PRO A 152 -10.16 -2.66 -1.90
CA PRO A 152 -10.88 -3.29 -3.00
C PRO A 152 -12.40 -3.11 -2.78
N PRO A 153 -13.19 -2.73 -3.81
CA PRO A 153 -14.62 -2.58 -3.67
C PRO A 153 -15.22 -3.94 -3.31
N ALA A 154 -15.88 -3.97 -2.14
CA ALA A 154 -16.70 -5.05 -1.59
C ALA A 154 -16.23 -6.50 -1.88
N TRP A 155 -15.41 -7.02 -0.97
CA TRP A 155 -15.52 -8.42 -0.57
C TRP A 155 -16.85 -8.60 0.17
N LYS A 156 -17.77 -9.45 -0.34
CA LYS A 156 -18.83 -10.00 0.51
C LYS A 156 -18.11 -10.88 1.54
N SER A 157 -18.02 -10.43 2.79
CA SER A 157 -17.63 -11.29 3.89
C SER A 157 -18.59 -12.48 3.89
N ARG A 158 -18.08 -13.68 3.62
CA ARG A 158 -18.74 -14.90 4.08
C ARG A 158 -18.65 -14.95 5.59
#